data_AF-A0A6P8TXL9-F1
#
_entry.id   AF-A0A6P8TXL9-F1
#
_cell.length_a   1.000
_cell.length_b   1.000
_cell.length_c   1.000
_cell.angle_alpha   90.00
_cell.angle_beta   90.00
_cell.angle_gamma   90.00
#
_symmetry.space_group_name_H-M   'P 1'
#
loop_
_entity.id
_entity.type
_entity.pdbx_description
1 polymer ?
#
loop_
_entity_poly.entity_id
_entity_poly.type
_entity_poly.pdbx_seq_one_letter_code
_entity_poly.pdbx_strand_id
1 'polypeptide(L)'
;MTQEESESIQAFSGKQPAAPIFLLADQNQHINGVQQQSEDQLLCPIQSPDQQQALSDGAVLCDICTDTKREAVKTCLECVASYCDIHLEPHQKAAGLKRHSLLEPLSNLEARICEEHNQLRNFCKNDSVLICDVCAGSQHENHDVVSVQKAYEEMKAQLEDTEDRAQLMIQEKLHEVKVIKESARKSKRDTEDMAAKTDNSL
;
A
#
# COMPACT_ATOMS: atom_id res chain seq x y z
N MET A 1 -5.96 18.12 -51.75
CA MET A 1 -5.94 18.85 -50.46
C MET A 1 -5.33 17.90 -49.46
N THR A 2 -4.05 18.07 -49.21
CA THR A 2 -3.23 17.25 -48.32
C THR A 2 -2.37 18.22 -47.53
N GLN A 3 -2.11 17.87 -46.27
CA GLN A 3 -1.24 18.54 -45.28
C GLN A 3 -2.03 19.20 -44.14
N GLU A 4 -2.58 18.39 -43.22
CA GLU A 4 -2.92 18.85 -41.85
C GLU A 4 -3.13 17.74 -40.79
N GLU A 5 -2.64 16.51 -41.01
CA GLU A 5 -2.73 15.43 -40.00
C GLU A 5 -1.35 14.82 -39.69
N SER A 6 -0.34 15.67 -39.54
CA SER A 6 1.02 15.28 -39.17
C SER A 6 1.46 16.05 -37.94
N GLU A 7 0.93 15.73 -36.77
CA GLU A 7 1.52 16.02 -35.45
C GLU A 7 0.54 15.59 -34.35
N SER A 8 0.70 14.39 -33.78
CA SER A 8 0.34 14.05 -32.37
C SER A 8 0.63 12.58 -32.02
N ILE A 9 1.71 11.99 -32.52
CA ILE A 9 2.26 10.76 -31.94
C ILE A 9 3.68 11.08 -31.49
N GLN A 10 3.80 11.85 -30.41
CA GLN A 10 5.05 11.88 -29.65
C GLN A 10 5.03 10.76 -28.62
N ALA A 11 6.05 9.93 -28.73
CA ALA A 11 6.33 8.78 -27.91
C ALA A 11 6.43 9.16 -26.42
N PHE A 12 5.52 8.63 -25.60
CA PHE A 12 5.75 8.55 -24.16
C PHE A 12 6.65 7.34 -23.88
N SER A 13 7.97 7.55 -23.99
CA SER A 13 8.96 6.67 -23.37
C SER A 13 8.94 6.94 -21.86
N GLY A 14 7.96 6.36 -21.18
CA GLY A 14 7.83 6.39 -19.72
C GLY A 14 8.88 5.49 -19.11
N LYS A 15 9.90 6.11 -18.51
CA LYS A 15 10.87 5.44 -17.64
C LYS A 15 10.08 4.88 -16.46
N GLN A 16 9.93 3.56 -16.38
CA GLN A 16 9.34 2.89 -15.21
C GLN A 16 10.18 3.21 -13.98
N PRO A 17 9.65 3.84 -12.93
CA PRO A 17 10.24 3.68 -11.62
C PRO A 17 9.97 2.24 -11.18
N ALA A 18 11.04 1.49 -10.93
CA ALA A 18 10.96 0.20 -10.27
C ALA A 18 10.32 0.43 -8.89
N ALA A 19 9.13 -0.12 -8.68
CA ALA A 19 8.50 -0.14 -7.37
C ALA A 19 9.08 -1.30 -6.56
N PRO A 20 9.47 -1.09 -5.30
CA PRO A 20 9.37 -2.12 -4.29
C PRO A 20 8.06 -1.92 -3.51
N ILE A 21 7.18 -2.89 -3.69
CA ILE A 21 6.10 -3.22 -2.76
C ILE A 21 6.76 -3.70 -1.46
N PHE A 22 6.58 -2.98 -0.34
CA PHE A 22 6.35 -3.57 0.99
C PHE A 22 6.04 -2.49 2.05
N LEU A 23 4.76 -2.20 2.30
CA LEU A 23 4.23 -1.79 3.62
C LEU A 23 2.71 -1.68 3.58
N LEU A 24 2.05 -2.72 3.10
CA LEU A 24 0.62 -2.95 3.33
C LEU A 24 0.38 -4.46 3.48
N ALA A 25 0.92 -5.03 4.55
CA ALA A 25 0.43 -6.29 5.09
C ALA A 25 -0.41 -5.94 6.31
N ASP A 26 -1.69 -5.66 6.09
CA ASP A 26 -2.82 -6.07 6.95
C ASP A 26 -4.11 -5.37 6.52
N GLN A 27 -4.62 -5.71 5.33
CA GLN A 27 -6.07 -5.69 5.05
C GLN A 27 -6.41 -6.45 3.75
N ASN A 28 -5.99 -7.70 3.61
CA ASN A 28 -6.46 -8.55 2.49
C ASN A 28 -6.55 -10.02 2.91
N GLN A 29 -7.57 -10.32 3.73
CA GLN A 29 -8.02 -11.70 3.91
C GLN A 29 -9.25 -11.92 3.04
N HIS A 30 -9.04 -12.55 1.88
CA HIS A 30 -9.89 -13.61 1.30
C HIS A 30 -9.55 -13.78 -0.19
N ILE A 31 -8.76 -14.80 -0.52
CA ILE A 31 -9.07 -15.84 -1.52
C ILE A 31 -7.94 -16.87 -1.58
N ASN A 32 -8.34 -18.12 -1.75
CA ASN A 32 -7.61 -19.36 -1.45
C ASN A 32 -6.33 -19.63 -2.25
N GLY A 33 -5.36 -20.25 -1.57
CA GLY A 33 -4.79 -21.54 -1.97
C GLY A 33 -3.58 -21.50 -2.91
N VAL A 34 -2.40 -21.78 -2.36
CA VAL A 34 -1.55 -22.93 -2.71
C VAL A 34 -0.34 -22.92 -1.76
N GLN A 35 -0.13 -24.08 -1.14
CA GLN A 35 0.92 -24.37 -0.19
C GLN A 35 2.23 -24.73 -0.92
N GLN A 36 3.36 -24.28 -0.40
CA GLN A 36 4.62 -25.03 -0.50
C GLN A 36 5.58 -24.65 0.63
N GLN A 37 6.09 -25.71 1.28
CA GLN A 37 7.02 -25.72 2.38
C GLN A 37 8.46 -25.61 1.86
N SER A 38 9.32 -24.90 2.58
CA SER A 38 10.71 -25.35 2.79
C SER A 38 11.32 -24.58 3.97
N GLU A 39 11.75 -25.36 4.94
CA GLU A 39 12.47 -24.98 6.15
C GLU A 39 13.91 -24.60 5.81
N ASP A 40 14.46 -23.57 6.45
CA ASP A 40 15.81 -23.68 6.97
C ASP A 40 16.03 -22.72 8.15
N GLN A 41 16.66 -23.29 9.17
CA GLN A 41 16.75 -22.83 10.55
C GLN A 41 17.89 -21.83 10.74
N LEU A 42 17.63 -20.72 11.43
CA LEU A 42 18.61 -20.08 12.31
C LEU A 42 17.92 -19.68 13.62
N LEU A 43 18.07 -20.55 14.64
CA LEU A 43 17.67 -20.30 16.02
C LEU A 43 18.60 -19.28 16.69
N CYS A 44 18.01 -18.39 17.48
CA CYS A 44 18.59 -17.88 18.73
C CYS A 44 17.55 -18.11 19.86
N PRO A 45 17.88 -18.82 20.96
CA PRO A 45 17.02 -18.94 22.15
C PRO A 45 17.20 -17.67 23.02
N ILE A 46 16.20 -17.11 23.69
CA ILE A 46 15.50 -17.63 24.88
C ILE A 46 14.24 -16.76 25.07
N GLN A 47 13.05 -17.34 25.13
CA GLN A 47 11.91 -16.73 25.84
C GLN A 47 11.12 -17.82 26.60
N SER A 48 10.85 -17.54 27.87
CA SER A 48 10.19 -18.45 28.82
C SER A 48 8.73 -18.74 28.44
N PRO A 49 8.22 -19.97 28.67
CA PRO A 49 6.99 -20.47 28.06
C PRO A 49 5.70 -20.19 28.85
N ASP A 50 5.59 -19.05 29.53
CA ASP A 50 4.37 -18.69 30.27
C ASP A 50 3.92 -17.29 29.87
N GLN A 51 3.06 -17.20 28.85
CA GLN A 51 2.01 -16.19 28.60
C GLN A 51 1.69 -16.08 27.11
N GLN A 52 1.34 -17.19 26.47
CA GLN A 52 0.59 -17.19 25.22
C GLN A 52 -0.74 -17.89 25.50
N GLN A 53 -1.69 -17.12 26.07
CA GLN A 53 -3.09 -17.53 26.08
C GLN A 53 -3.85 -16.70 25.05
N ALA A 54 -4.50 -17.45 24.16
CA ALA A 54 -5.13 -17.04 22.94
C ALA A 54 -6.07 -15.85 23.13
N LEU A 55 -5.78 -14.77 22.41
CA LEU A 55 -6.76 -13.74 22.08
C LEU A 55 -6.89 -13.71 20.56
N SER A 56 -8.13 -13.51 20.12
CA SER A 56 -8.57 -13.54 18.73
C SER A 56 -7.56 -12.89 17.78
N ASP A 57 -7.11 -13.68 16.80
CA ASP A 57 -6.39 -13.45 15.54
C ASP A 57 -6.08 -11.99 15.08
N GLY A 58 -5.56 -11.13 15.98
CA GLY A 58 -5.24 -9.72 15.67
C GLY A 58 -5.38 -8.70 16.82
N ALA A 59 -5.88 -9.09 17.99
CA ALA A 59 -6.02 -8.16 19.13
C ALA A 59 -4.65 -7.86 19.79
N VAL A 60 -4.27 -6.59 19.82
CA VAL A 60 -3.03 -6.11 20.46
C VAL A 60 -3.25 -5.98 21.97
N LEU A 61 -2.28 -6.40 22.78
CA LEU A 61 -2.38 -6.37 24.23
C LEU A 61 -1.68 -5.17 24.86
N CYS A 62 -2.14 -4.81 26.05
CA CYS A 62 -1.47 -3.81 26.86
C CYS A 62 -0.14 -4.34 27.43
N ASP A 63 0.92 -3.58 27.21
CA ASP A 63 2.29 -3.93 27.64
C ASP A 63 2.52 -3.69 29.14
N ILE A 64 1.67 -2.90 29.78
CA ILE A 64 1.83 -2.48 31.18
C ILE A 64 1.10 -3.42 32.16
N CYS A 65 0.09 -4.16 31.69
CA CYS A 65 -0.63 -5.12 32.53
C CYS A 65 0.26 -6.29 32.93
N THR A 66 0.43 -6.54 34.24
CA THR A 66 1.27 -7.64 34.75
C THR A 66 0.55 -8.97 34.85
N ASP A 67 -0.70 -8.97 35.30
CA ASP A 67 -1.40 -10.21 35.67
C ASP A 67 -2.32 -10.68 34.55
N THR A 68 -3.38 -9.92 34.28
CA THR A 68 -4.33 -10.17 33.20
C THR A 68 -4.16 -9.10 32.14
N LYS A 69 -3.54 -9.47 31.01
CA LYS A 69 -3.37 -8.57 29.89
C LYS A 69 -4.73 -8.21 29.30
N ARG A 70 -5.01 -6.91 29.27
CA ARG A 70 -6.19 -6.33 28.61
C ARG A 70 -5.85 -5.98 27.18
N GLU A 71 -6.87 -5.94 26.33
CA GLU A 71 -6.72 -5.41 24.97
C GLU A 71 -6.28 -3.93 25.03
N ALA A 72 -5.30 -3.60 24.20
CA ALA A 72 -4.85 -2.24 24.04
C ALA A 72 -5.87 -1.46 23.20
N VAL A 73 -6.07 -0.20 23.55
CA VAL A 73 -6.95 0.72 22.82
C VAL A 73 -6.15 1.76 22.05
N LYS A 74 -4.89 2.02 22.45
CA LYS A 74 -3.96 2.89 21.73
C LYS A 74 -2.51 2.46 21.91
N THR A 75 -1.70 2.80 20.94
CA THR A 75 -0.25 2.68 20.98
C THR A 75 0.40 4.06 20.98
N CYS A 76 1.36 4.29 21.87
CA CYS A 76 2.15 5.53 21.93
C CYS A 76 3.48 5.35 21.17
N LEU A 77 3.76 6.24 20.23
CA LEU A 77 4.99 6.18 19.43
C LEU A 77 6.24 6.55 20.24
N GLU A 78 6.11 7.47 21.19
CA GLU A 78 7.24 7.95 21.99
C GLU A 78 7.61 6.95 23.10
N CYS A 79 6.62 6.23 23.64
CA CYS A 79 6.86 5.19 24.65
C CYS A 79 7.13 3.81 24.03
N VAL A 80 6.82 3.63 22.74
CA VAL A 80 6.92 2.35 22.03
C VAL A 80 6.15 1.26 22.78
N ALA A 81 4.92 1.58 23.18
CA ALA A 81 4.09 0.70 24.00
C ALA A 81 2.60 0.86 23.70
N SER A 82 1.87 -0.23 23.89
CA SER A 82 0.43 -0.38 23.74
C SER A 82 -0.26 -0.37 25.10
N TYR A 83 -1.35 0.39 25.20
CA TYR A 83 -2.03 0.70 26.45
C TYR A 83 -3.50 0.33 26.39
N CYS A 84 -4.00 -0.36 27.41
CA CYS A 84 -5.42 -0.44 27.70
C CYS A 84 -5.94 0.91 28.21
N ASP A 85 -7.25 1.06 28.28
CA ASP A 85 -7.94 2.28 28.77
C ASP A 85 -7.38 2.84 30.08
N ILE A 86 -7.10 1.98 31.06
CA ILE A 86 -6.57 2.36 32.37
C ILE A 86 -5.15 2.92 32.25
N HIS A 87 -4.26 2.22 31.54
CA HIS A 87 -2.87 2.63 31.40
C HIS A 87 -2.67 3.76 30.37
N LEU A 88 -3.69 4.04 29.55
CA LEU A 88 -3.72 5.18 28.65
C LEU A 88 -4.10 6.49 29.36
N GLU A 89 -4.83 6.41 30.47
CA GLU A 89 -5.35 7.59 31.20
C GLU A 89 -4.27 8.65 31.52
N PRO A 90 -3.04 8.28 31.95
CA PRO A 90 -1.97 9.24 32.17
C PRO A 90 -1.57 10.01 30.91
N HIS A 91 -1.63 9.38 29.73
CA HIS A 91 -1.33 10.05 28.46
C HIS A 91 -2.35 11.14 28.14
N GLN A 92 -3.58 10.98 28.60
CA GLN A 92 -4.66 11.94 28.36
C GLN A 92 -4.72 13.04 29.42
N LYS A 93 -4.21 12.80 30.64
CA LYS A 93 -4.33 13.74 31.76
C LYS A 93 -3.04 14.46 32.12
N ALA A 94 -1.89 13.78 32.09
CA ALA A 94 -0.61 14.37 32.47
C ALA A 94 -0.12 15.36 31.41
N ALA A 95 0.21 16.58 31.83
CA ALA A 95 0.65 17.65 30.93
C ALA A 95 1.86 17.24 30.07
N GLY A 96 2.79 16.45 30.64
CA GLY A 96 3.98 15.98 29.92
C GLY A 96 3.72 14.89 28.88
N LEU A 97 2.63 14.14 29.00
CA LEU A 97 2.28 13.00 28.15
C LEU A 97 1.19 13.32 27.12
N LYS A 98 0.41 14.39 27.33
CA LYS A 98 -0.60 14.87 26.36
C LYS A 98 -0.06 15.20 24.97
N ARG A 99 1.25 15.44 24.88
CA ARG A 99 1.97 15.71 23.61
C ARG A 99 2.39 14.44 22.88
N HIS A 100 2.23 13.26 23.49
CA HIS A 100 2.58 11.99 22.87
C HIS A 100 1.55 11.64 21.78
N SER A 101 2.04 11.02 20.72
CA SER A 101 1.24 10.61 19.57
C SER A 101 0.65 9.24 19.83
N LEU A 102 -0.68 9.17 19.88
CA LEU A 102 -1.44 7.93 20.12
C LEU A 102 -2.14 7.46 18.85
N LEU A 103 -1.85 6.24 18.42
CA LEU A 103 -2.44 5.59 17.24
C LEU A 103 -3.32 4.41 17.64
N GLU A 104 -4.07 3.86 16.67
CA GLU A 104 -4.71 2.55 16.84
C GLU A 104 -3.67 1.50 17.27
N PRO A 105 -4.06 0.49 18.05
CA PRO A 105 -3.15 -0.52 18.54
C PRO A 105 -2.38 -1.19 17.40
N LEU A 106 -1.05 -1.21 17.50
CA LEU A 106 -0.17 -1.86 16.53
C LEU A 106 0.50 -3.08 17.16
N SER A 107 0.38 -4.24 16.50
CA SER A 107 0.98 -5.50 16.94
C SER A 107 2.50 -5.52 16.76
N ASN A 108 3.03 -4.76 15.79
CA ASN A 108 4.45 -4.75 15.44
C ASN A 108 5.07 -3.33 15.56
N LEU A 109 5.15 -2.85 16.81
CA LEU A 109 5.83 -1.59 17.14
C LEU A 109 7.32 -1.62 16.82
N GLU A 110 7.96 -2.78 16.92
CA GLU A 110 9.40 -2.96 16.66
C GLU A 110 9.76 -2.63 15.21
N ALA A 111 8.89 -2.95 14.23
CA ALA A 111 9.09 -2.55 12.84
C ALA A 111 9.12 -1.01 12.64
N ARG A 112 8.64 -0.24 13.60
CA ARG A 112 8.71 1.23 13.58
C ARG A 112 9.99 1.76 14.23
N ILE A 113 10.82 0.92 14.83
CA ILE A 113 12.04 1.30 15.53
C ILE A 113 13.27 0.81 14.76
N CYS A 114 14.27 1.66 14.64
CA CYS A 114 15.56 1.31 14.09
C CYS A 114 16.28 0.37 15.05
N GLU A 115 16.63 -0.83 14.59
CA GLU A 115 17.31 -1.85 15.40
C GLU A 115 18.68 -1.36 15.90
N GLU A 116 19.41 -0.63 15.07
CA GLU A 116 20.76 -0.12 15.40
C GLU A 116 20.74 1.04 16.40
N HIS A 117 19.72 1.91 16.33
CA HIS A 117 19.72 3.20 17.04
C HIS A 117 18.58 3.36 18.04
N ASN A 118 17.68 2.39 18.12
CA ASN A 118 16.51 2.36 18.99
C ASN A 118 15.67 3.66 18.93
N GLN A 119 15.49 4.18 17.72
CA GLN A 119 14.74 5.41 17.42
C GLN A 119 13.65 5.15 16.38
N LEU A 120 12.60 5.95 16.41
CA LEU A 120 11.51 5.86 15.44
C LEU A 120 12.02 5.99 14.00
N ARG A 121 11.52 5.14 13.11
CA ARG A 121 11.84 5.15 11.69
C ARG A 121 10.96 6.15 10.94
N ASN A 122 11.62 6.92 10.09
CA ASN A 122 11.13 7.74 8.99
C ASN A 122 11.30 7.01 7.66
N PHE A 123 10.78 7.59 6.57
CA PHE A 123 10.88 7.03 5.23
C PHE A 123 11.81 7.87 4.36
N CYS A 124 12.86 7.25 3.83
CA CYS A 124 13.73 7.84 2.82
C CYS A 124 13.14 7.58 1.43
N LYS A 125 12.71 8.62 0.71
CA LYS A 125 12.08 8.46 -0.60
C LYS A 125 13.06 8.03 -1.68
N ASN A 126 14.29 8.50 -1.62
CA ASN A 126 15.33 8.19 -2.61
C ASN A 126 15.63 6.68 -2.67
N ASP A 127 15.75 6.06 -1.50
CA ASP A 127 16.10 4.65 -1.37
C ASP A 127 14.89 3.76 -1.12
N SER A 128 13.72 4.35 -0.84
CA SER A 128 12.49 3.65 -0.49
C SER A 128 12.63 2.71 0.72
N VAL A 129 13.32 3.17 1.76
CA VAL A 129 13.59 2.39 2.99
C VAL A 129 13.22 3.16 4.25
N LEU A 130 12.96 2.41 5.33
CA LEU A 130 12.70 2.95 6.67
C LEU A 130 13.99 3.14 7.47
N ILE A 131 14.27 4.38 7.87
CA ILE A 131 15.51 4.79 8.54
C ILE A 131 15.22 5.68 9.76
N CYS A 132 16.03 5.69 10.81
CA CYS A 132 15.89 6.69 11.88
C CYS A 132 16.66 7.99 11.56
N ASP A 133 16.53 8.99 12.43
CA ASP A 133 17.21 10.29 12.27
C ASP A 133 18.74 10.19 12.30
N VAL A 134 19.31 9.20 13.01
CA VAL A 134 20.76 8.95 12.99
C VAL A 134 21.21 8.43 11.63
N CYS A 135 20.47 7.49 11.04
CA CYS A 135 20.72 7.02 9.67
C CYS A 135 20.54 8.15 8.64
N ALA A 136 19.53 9.00 8.84
CA ALA A 136 19.26 10.16 7.99
C ALA A 136 20.43 11.16 7.99
N GLY A 137 21.04 11.39 9.15
CA GLY A 137 22.22 12.25 9.29
C GLY A 137 23.55 11.61 8.93
N SER A 138 23.56 10.37 8.43
CA SER A 138 24.79 9.66 8.07
C SER A 138 24.70 9.05 6.68
N GLN A 139 24.20 7.83 6.53
CA GLN A 139 24.15 7.13 5.24
C GLN A 139 23.20 7.78 4.23
N HIS A 140 22.24 8.59 4.70
CA HIS A 140 21.23 9.25 3.87
C HIS A 140 21.29 10.78 4.00
N GLU A 141 22.46 11.32 4.34
CA GLU A 141 22.71 12.76 4.38
C GLU A 141 22.47 13.30 2.96
N ASN A 142 21.45 14.15 2.78
CA ASN A 142 20.93 14.70 1.50
C ASN A 142 19.80 13.93 0.80
N HIS A 143 19.23 12.86 1.38
CA HIS A 143 18.01 12.26 0.84
C HIS A 143 16.75 12.98 1.33
N ASP A 144 15.66 12.90 0.55
CA ASP A 144 14.34 13.35 0.99
C ASP A 144 13.79 12.35 2.01
N VAL A 145 13.84 12.75 3.28
CA VAL A 145 13.35 11.96 4.41
C VAL A 145 12.07 12.61 4.92
N VAL A 146 11.00 11.83 4.96
CA VAL A 146 9.69 12.24 5.44
C VAL A 146 9.19 11.29 6.52
N SER A 147 8.19 11.70 7.28
CA SER A 147 7.52 10.77 8.18
C SER A 147 6.86 9.63 7.39
N VAL A 148 6.78 8.45 7.98
CA VAL A 148 6.12 7.29 7.37
C VAL A 148 4.66 7.60 7.04
N GLN A 149 3.97 8.37 7.89
CA GLN A 149 2.59 8.78 7.63
C GLN A 149 2.49 9.64 6.37
N LYS A 150 3.38 10.63 6.20
CA LYS A 150 3.38 11.48 5.01
C LYS A 150 3.68 10.67 3.75
N ALA A 151 4.67 9.76 3.81
CA ALA A 151 4.97 8.86 2.70
C ALA A 151 3.77 7.98 2.32
N TYR A 152 3.05 7.46 3.31
CA TYR A 152 1.84 6.67 3.11
C TYR A 152 0.74 7.48 2.40
N GLU A 153 0.45 8.69 2.89
CA GLU A 153 -0.57 9.57 2.30
C GLU A 153 -0.22 9.94 0.85
N GLU A 154 1.05 10.28 0.57
CA GLU A 154 1.52 10.58 -0.78
C GLU A 154 1.42 9.36 -1.71
N MET A 155 1.87 8.19 -1.25
CA MET A 155 1.82 6.95 -2.05
C MET A 155 0.39 6.51 -2.33
N LYS A 156 -0.50 6.63 -1.33
CA LYS A 156 -1.93 6.34 -1.48
C LYS A 156 -2.56 7.23 -2.54
N ALA A 157 -2.30 8.54 -2.49
CA ALA A 157 -2.82 9.47 -3.48
C ALA A 157 -2.30 9.16 -4.91
N GLN A 158 -1.03 8.78 -5.05
CA GLN A 158 -0.46 8.36 -6.34
C GLN A 158 -1.10 7.08 -6.88
N LEU A 159 -1.44 6.14 -5.99
CA LEU A 159 -2.13 4.90 -6.36
C LEU A 159 -3.54 5.21 -6.87
N GLU A 160 -4.31 6.01 -6.13
CA GLU A 160 -5.67 6.43 -6.51
C GLU A 160 -5.67 7.13 -7.88
N ASP A 161 -4.76 8.08 -8.10
CA ASP A 161 -4.61 8.78 -9.38
C ASP A 161 -4.19 7.84 -10.54
N THR A 162 -3.37 6.83 -10.25
CA THR A 162 -3.00 5.82 -11.25
C THR A 162 -4.15 4.89 -11.58
N GLU A 163 -4.95 4.52 -10.59
CA GLU A 163 -6.15 3.71 -10.77
C GLU A 163 -7.18 4.46 -11.63
N ASP A 164 -7.47 5.72 -11.32
CA ASP A 164 -8.39 6.56 -12.08
C ASP A 164 -7.96 6.68 -13.54
N ARG A 165 -6.66 6.92 -13.79
CA ARG A 165 -6.12 6.93 -15.16
C ARG A 165 -6.32 5.59 -15.88
N ALA A 166 -6.02 4.48 -15.21
CA ALA A 166 -6.18 3.15 -15.80
C ALA A 166 -7.65 2.89 -16.16
N GLN A 167 -8.58 3.27 -15.28
CA GLN A 167 -10.02 3.16 -15.55
C GLN A 167 -10.45 3.98 -16.76
N LEU A 168 -9.97 5.23 -16.89
CA LEU A 168 -10.25 6.07 -18.05
C LEU A 168 -9.74 5.43 -19.35
N MET A 169 -8.52 4.90 -19.37
CA MET A 169 -7.96 4.21 -20.54
C MET A 169 -8.79 2.98 -20.92
N ILE A 170 -9.26 2.22 -19.92
CA ILE A 170 -10.13 1.06 -20.17
C ILE A 170 -11.45 1.51 -20.81
N GLN A 171 -12.08 2.58 -20.29
CA GLN A 171 -13.33 3.09 -20.85
C GLN A 171 -13.17 3.57 -22.30
N GLU A 172 -12.09 4.29 -22.58
CA GLU A 172 -11.76 4.74 -23.94
C GLU A 172 -11.60 3.55 -24.89
N LYS A 173 -10.83 2.53 -24.50
CA LYS A 173 -10.63 1.32 -25.33
C LYS A 173 -11.90 0.51 -25.52
N LEU A 174 -12.76 0.41 -24.50
CA LEU A 174 -14.07 -0.21 -24.65
C LEU A 174 -14.98 0.55 -25.62
N HIS A 175 -14.89 1.89 -25.63
CA HIS A 175 -15.62 2.72 -26.57
C HIS A 175 -15.11 2.52 -28.01
N GLU A 176 -13.80 2.59 -28.23
CA GLU A 176 -13.17 2.34 -29.55
C GLU A 176 -13.59 0.98 -30.12
N VAL A 177 -13.51 -0.08 -29.31
CA VAL A 177 -13.90 -1.43 -29.72
C VAL A 177 -15.38 -1.50 -30.10
N LYS A 178 -16.26 -0.79 -29.37
CA LYS A 178 -17.69 -0.72 -29.68
C LYS A 178 -17.91 -0.07 -31.05
N VAL A 179 -17.26 1.05 -31.32
CA VAL A 179 -17.36 1.78 -32.59
C VAL A 179 -16.88 0.91 -33.76
N ILE A 180 -15.71 0.26 -33.61
CA ILE A 180 -15.16 -0.64 -34.64
C ILE A 180 -16.12 -1.82 -34.91
N LYS A 181 -16.72 -2.39 -33.87
CA LYS A 181 -17.66 -3.50 -33.99
C LYS A 181 -18.94 -3.09 -34.73
N GLU A 182 -19.44 -1.88 -34.48
CA GLU A 182 -20.62 -1.34 -35.15
C GLU A 182 -20.35 -1.02 -36.62
N SER A 183 -19.21 -0.40 -36.95
CA SER A 183 -18.81 -0.12 -38.33
C SER A 183 -18.61 -1.40 -39.14
N ALA A 184 -17.91 -2.41 -38.58
CA ALA A 184 -17.71 -3.70 -39.24
C ALA A 184 -19.03 -4.43 -39.52
N ARG A 185 -20.00 -4.38 -38.59
CA ARG A 185 -21.34 -4.94 -38.79
C ARG A 185 -22.09 -4.23 -39.91
N LYS A 186 -22.00 -2.90 -39.98
CA LYS A 186 -22.64 -2.12 -41.04
C LYS A 186 -22.05 -2.46 -42.40
N SER A 187 -20.73 -2.44 -42.54
CA SER A 187 -20.04 -2.80 -43.79
C SER A 187 -20.41 -4.20 -44.27
N LYS A 188 -20.53 -5.17 -43.34
CA LYS A 188 -20.95 -6.54 -43.70
C LYS A 188 -22.38 -6.57 -44.29
N ARG A 189 -23.34 -5.88 -43.66
CA ARG A 189 -24.72 -5.79 -44.19
C ARG A 189 -24.75 -5.10 -45.55
N ASP A 190 -24.01 -4.01 -45.70
CA ASP A 190 -23.94 -3.28 -46.96
C ASP A 190 -23.39 -4.17 -48.10
N THR A 191 -22.40 -5.03 -47.82
CA THR A 191 -21.89 -6.00 -48.80
C THR A 191 -22.88 -7.12 -49.12
N GLU A 192 -23.63 -7.62 -48.12
CA GLU A 192 -24.66 -8.66 -48.30
C GLU A 192 -25.84 -8.12 -49.13
N ASP A 193 -26.30 -6.89 -48.87
CA ASP A 193 -27.38 -6.23 -49.61
C ASP A 193 -27.00 -5.92 -51.06
N MET A 194 -25.73 -5.56 -51.31
CA MET A 194 -25.20 -5.35 -52.65
C MET A 194 -25.15 -6.66 -53.44
N ALA A 195 -24.68 -7.74 -52.83
CA ALA A 195 -24.63 -9.07 -53.44
C ALA A 195 -26.03 -9.61 -53.80
N ALA A 196 -27.01 -9.46 -52.90
CA ALA A 196 -28.39 -9.90 -53.13
C ALA A 196 -29.09 -9.14 -54.28
N LYS A 197 -28.72 -7.87 -54.53
CA LYS A 197 -29.28 -7.07 -55.62
C LYS A 197 -28.70 -7.44 -56.99
N THR A 198 -27.45 -7.88 -57.05
CA THR A 198 -26.82 -8.35 -58.30
C THR A 198 -27.42 -9.66 -58.81
N ASP A 199 -27.93 -10.52 -57.93
CA ASP A 199 -28.51 -11.82 -58.33
C ASP A 199 -29.96 -11.73 -58.85
N ASN A 200 -30.67 -10.63 -58.58
CA ASN A 200 -32.08 -10.43 -58.99
C ASN A 200 -32.23 -9.57 -60.27
N SER A 201 -31.13 -9.30 -60.97
CA SER A 201 -31.08 -8.45 -62.17
C SER A 201 -30.43 -9.13 -63.39
N LEU A 202 -30.20 -10.46 -63.30
CA LEU A 202 -29.84 -11.38 -64.37
C LEU A 202 -31.06 -12.25 -64.73
#